data_AF-A0A6N2LP17-F1
#
_entry.id   AF-A0A6N2LP17-F1
#
_cell.length_a   1.000
_cell.length_b   1.000
_cell.length_c   1.000
_cell.angle_alpha   90.00
_cell.angle_beta   90.00
_cell.angle_gamma   90.00
#
_symmetry.space_group_name_H-M   'P 1'
#
loop_
_entity.id
_entity.type
_entity.pdbx_description
1 polymer ?
#
loop_
_entity_poly.entity_id
_entity_poly.type
_entity_poly.pdbx_seq_one_letter_code
_entity_poly.pdbx_strand_id
1 'polypeptide(L)' 'MNMPQGGIDENEDPKVAAIRELKEETEVTSAEVLAEAPSWLTYDFPPEKVEHPTLTSPSRSFTCLNQSSLG' A
#
# COMPACT_ATOMS: atom_id res chain seq x y z
N MET A 1 -1.03 10.61 -9.41
CA MET A 1 -0.74 9.28 -9.98
C MET A 1 -0.66 8.37 -8.78
N ASN A 2 -1.66 7.51 -8.58
CA ASN A 2 -1.69 6.63 -7.40
C ASN A 2 -0.82 5.41 -7.70
N MET A 3 -0.11 4.94 -6.69
CA MET A 3 0.54 3.64 -6.73
C MET A 3 -0.50 2.56 -6.37
N PRO A 4 -0.37 1.34 -6.90
CA PRO A 4 -1.22 0.22 -6.48
C PRO A 4 -1.13 0.05 -4.97
N GLN A 5 -2.28 0.01 -4.30
CA GLN A 5 -2.32 -0.07 -2.85
C GLN A 5 -3.50 -0.92 -2.39
N GLY A 6 -3.26 -1.73 -1.37
CA GLY A 6 -4.31 -2.50 -0.73
C GLY A 6 -3.93 -2.94 0.66
N GLY A 7 -4.84 -3.70 1.25
CA GLY A 7 -4.64 -4.30 2.57
C GLY A 7 -3.63 -5.45 2.52
N ILE A 8 -3.05 -5.75 3.67
CA ILE A 8 -2.27 -6.97 3.89
C ILE A 8 -3.13 -7.88 4.76
N ASP A 9 -3.29 -9.14 4.34
CA ASP A 9 -4.03 -10.13 5.12
C ASP A 9 -3.25 -10.60 6.37
N GLU A 10 -3.96 -11.20 7.33
CA GLU A 10 -3.33 -11.75 8.53
C GLU A 10 -2.29 -12.83 8.16
N ASN A 11 -1.03 -12.59 8.54
CA ASN A 11 0.14 -13.44 8.22
C ASN A 11 0.56 -13.44 6.74
N GLU A 12 0.09 -12.50 5.92
CA GLU A 12 0.57 -12.31 4.55
C GLU A 12 1.90 -11.54 4.55
N ASP A 13 2.84 -11.95 3.69
CA ASP A 13 4.08 -11.21 3.49
C ASP A 13 3.78 -9.89 2.73
N PRO A 14 4.24 -8.72 3.22
CA PRO A 14 3.98 -7.43 2.57
C PRO A 14 4.36 -7.37 1.09
N LYS A 15 5.37 -8.14 0.66
CA LYS A 15 5.80 -8.21 -0.75
C LYS A 15 4.81 -8.99 -1.60
N VAL A 16 4.25 -10.07 -1.04
CA VAL A 16 3.21 -10.87 -1.72
C VAL A 16 1.95 -10.04 -1.90
N ALA A 17 1.53 -9.32 -0.84
CA ALA A 17 0.42 -8.38 -0.92
C ALA A 17 0.67 -7.32 -2.01
N ALA A 18 1.85 -6.70 -2.02
CA ALA A 18 2.14 -5.64 -2.98
C ALA A 18 2.20 -6.12 -4.45
N ILE A 19 2.69 -7.33 -4.72
CA ILE A 19 2.65 -7.94 -6.06
C ILE A 19 1.21 -8.30 -6.45
N ARG A 20 0.40 -8.78 -5.51
CA ARG A 20 -1.02 -9.08 -5.73
C ARG A 20 -1.79 -7.82 -6.13
N GLU A 21 -1.67 -6.74 -5.36
CA GLU A 21 -2.32 -5.44 -5.64
C GLU A 21 -1.84 -4.84 -6.97
N LEU A 22 -0.53 -4.92 -7.25
CA LEU A 22 0.03 -4.51 -8.54
C LEU A 22 -0.66 -5.22 -9.71
N LYS A 23 -0.85 -6.54 -9.61
CA LYS A 23 -1.53 -7.32 -10.63
C LYS A 23 -3.02 -6.98 -10.72
N GLU A 24 -3.71 -6.79 -9.60
CA GLU A 24 -5.14 -6.48 -9.57
C GLU A 24 -5.46 -5.11 -10.19
N GLU A 25 -4.64 -4.10 -9.94
CA GLU A 25 -4.88 -2.73 -10.42
C GLU A 25 -4.28 -2.44 -11.81
N THR A 26 -3.23 -3.17 -12.22
CA THR A 26 -2.48 -2.84 -13.45
C THR A 26 -2.30 -3.99 -14.43
N GLU A 27 -2.74 -5.21 -14.08
CA GLU A 27 -2.54 -6.46 -14.84
C GLU A 27 -1.06 -6.85 -15.05
N VAL A 28 -0.10 -6.14 -14.44
CA VAL A 28 1.33 -6.46 -14.52
C VAL A 28 1.62 -7.75 -13.75
N THR A 29 2.24 -8.70 -14.44
CA THR A 29 2.59 -10.03 -13.89
C THR A 29 4.10 -10.26 -13.79
N SER A 30 4.90 -9.36 -14.34
CA SER A 30 6.36 -9.42 -14.30
C SER A 30 6.89 -8.13 -13.67
N ALA A 31 7.32 -8.24 -12.42
CA ALA A 31 7.92 -7.16 -11.65
C ALA A 31 8.95 -7.75 -10.66
N GLU A 32 9.99 -6.98 -10.36
CA GLU A 32 11.02 -7.34 -9.38
C GLU A 32 11.03 -6.29 -8.26
N VAL A 33 11.16 -6.75 -7.02
CA VAL A 33 11.27 -5.86 -5.86
C VAL A 33 12.70 -5.35 -5.76
N LEU A 34 12.90 -4.05 -6.03
CA LEU A 34 14.21 -3.41 -5.97
C LEU A 34 14.59 -2.94 -4.57
N ALA A 35 13.60 -2.48 -3.79
CA ALA A 35 13.78 -1.97 -2.44
C ALA A 35 12.46 -2.00 -1.69
N GLU A 36 12.53 -2.05 -0.36
CA GLU A 36 11.42 -1.94 0.57
C GLU A 36 11.68 -0.74 1.49
N ALA A 37 10.62 -0.07 1.94
CA ALA A 37 10.76 0.99 2.93
C ALA A 37 11.37 0.41 4.23
N PRO A 38 12.32 1.11 4.88
CA PRO A 38 12.99 0.57 6.08
C PRO A 38 12.06 0.48 7.29
N SER A 39 10.90 1.13 7.23
CA SER A 39 9.90 1.15 8.29
C SER A 39 8.51 1.41 7.73
N TRP A 40 7.49 1.04 8.50
CA TRP A 40 6.10 1.36 8.22
C TRP A 40 5.87 2.87 8.13
N LEU A 41 5.18 3.29 7.07
CA LEU A 41 4.73 4.66 6.89
C LEU A 41 3.27 4.75 7.32
N THR A 42 2.99 5.60 8.31
CA THR A 42 1.63 5.88 8.75
C THR A 42 1.21 7.27 8.27
N TYR A 43 -0.06 7.43 7.94
CA TYR A 43 -0.64 8.72 7.60
C TYR A 43 -2.03 8.83 8.22
N ASP A 44 -2.31 9.99 8.82
CA ASP A 44 -3.60 10.27 9.43
C ASP A 44 -4.59 10.81 8.39
N PHE A 45 -5.80 10.26 8.37
CA PHE A 45 -6.85 10.83 7.54
C PHE A 45 -7.24 12.24 8.03
N PRO A 46 -7.46 13.21 7.11
CA PRO A 46 -7.91 14.53 7.52
C PRO A 46 -9.24 14.43 8.28
N PRO A 47 -9.43 15.23 9.35
CA PRO A 47 -10.53 15.07 10.28
C PRO A 47 -11.92 15.23 9.65
N GLU A 48 -12.01 15.93 8.52
CA GLU A 48 -13.25 16.15 7.77
C GLU A 48 -13.74 14.90 7.01
N LYS A 49 -12.90 13.87 6.83
CA LYS A 49 -13.23 12.66 6.04
C LYS A 49 -13.53 11.42 6.88
N VAL A 50 -13.64 11.56 8.20
CA VAL A 50 -13.98 10.45 9.10
C VAL A 50 -15.50 10.27 9.13
N GLU A 51 -16.08 9.69 8.07
CA GLU A 51 -17.54 9.48 7.98
C GLU A 51 -18.04 8.25 8.76
N HIS A 52 -17.16 7.44 9.36
CA HIS A 52 -17.55 6.27 10.15
C HIS A 52 -16.83 6.22 11.51
N PRO A 53 -17.52 6.52 12.63
CA PRO A 53 -16.93 6.67 13.97
C PRO A 53 -16.41 5.37 14.61
N THR A 54 -16.50 4.23 13.93
CA THR A 54 -16.02 2.93 14.43
C THR A 54 -14.64 2.53 13.88
N LEU A 55 -14.06 3.29 12.93
CA LEU A 55 -12.71 3.05 12.40
C LEU A 55 -11.66 3.88 13.15
N THR A 56 -11.62 3.74 14.47
CA THR A 56 -10.53 4.26 15.32
C THR A 56 -9.41 3.23 15.42
N SER A 57 -8.72 2.97 14.30
CA SER A 57 -7.44 2.26 14.30
C SER A 57 -6.45 3.02 13.42
N PRO A 58 -5.50 3.78 14.00
CA PRO A 58 -4.62 4.68 13.27
C PRO A 58 -3.40 3.91 12.75
N SER A 59 -3.60 2.93 11.86
CA SER A 59 -2.50 2.31 11.10
C SER A 59 -3.07 1.32 10.09
N ARG A 60 -3.70 1.81 9.02
CA ARG A 60 -3.69 1.02 7.78
C ARG A 60 -2.30 1.20 7.20
N SER A 61 -1.41 0.29 7.57
CA SER A 61 -0.07 0.21 7.02
C SER A 61 -0.17 -0.11 5.52
N PHE A 62 0.22 0.84 4.67
CA PHE A 62 0.23 0.65 3.23
C PHE A 62 1.67 0.46 2.73
N THR A 63 1.91 -0.63 2.01
CA THR A 63 3.19 -0.88 1.33
C THR A 63 3.17 -0.13 0.00
N CYS A 64 3.93 0.96 -0.11
CA CYS A 64 4.07 1.72 -1.35
C CYS A 64 5.29 1.21 -2.14
N LEU A 65 5.07 0.36 -3.16
CA LEU A 65 6.11 -0.02 -4.11
C LEU A 65 6.33 1.12 -5.09
N ASN A 66 7.53 1.72 -5.04
CA ASN A 66 7.88 2.95 -5.74
C ASN A 66 7.81 2.82 -7.29
N GLN A 67 6.83 3.48 -7.93
CA GLN A 67 6.91 3.83 -9.36
C GLN A 67 7.91 4.98 -9.56
N SER A 68 9.05 4.68 -10.17
CA SER A 68 9.98 5.72 -10.66
C SER A 68 9.49 6.27 -12.00
N SER A 69 9.16 7.56 -12.04
CA SER A 69 9.11 8.32 -13.29
C SER A 69 10.47 8.99 -13.51
N LEU A 70 11.12 8.58 -14.61
CA LEU A 70 12.08 9.29 -15.48
C LEU A 70 12.72 10.59 -14.94
N GLY A 71 14.06 10.61 -14.92
CA GLY A 71 14.89 11.80 -14.80
C GLY A 71 16.30 11.51 -14.32
#